data_AF-A0A293MLZ9-F1
#
_entry.id   AF-A0A293MLZ9-F1
#
_cell.length_a   1.000
_cell.length_b   1.000
_cell.length_c   1.000
_cell.angle_alpha   90.00
_cell.angle_beta   90.00
_cell.angle_gamma   90.00
#
_symmetry.space_group_name_H-M   'P 1'
#
loop_
_entity.id
_entity.type
_entity.pdbx_description
1 polymer ?
#
loop_
_entity_poly.entity_id
_entity_poly.type
_entity_poly.pdbx_seq_one_letter_code
_entity_poly.pdbx_strand_id
1 'polypeptide(L)'
;MLVTGALWLTIPESPRWLLSVGRYERARAILENAIRLNEVQGTTVDSIIDKYKRNEEQENVRQKLTIAHLFKPIQLCRITVTICMISTGCAMLYYNATYSSIKLGDNPYLSFAIVAAMEYPSLLAVIPIIKYVRRRTAYVLAFGISAICSAGIILVPKELWVLQLCLATASKVGIDSGWAVNGVQVSELYPTRMRTLAVGFAATVSRIGAILSPFTNELGALLYSWVPRALDCAICVVIILLCLSLPETFNVELPDTLADIKLRIRGTNNPPPETENLRK
;
A
#
# COMPACT_ATOMS: atom_id res chain seq x y z
N MET A 1 -13.32 -9.82 13.62
CA MET A 1 -12.54 -10.98 14.12
C MET A 1 -13.28 -12.31 14.01
N LEU A 2 -14.60 -12.39 14.21
CA LEU A 2 -15.34 -13.66 14.03
C LEU A 2 -15.36 -14.14 12.57
N VAL A 3 -15.58 -13.23 11.61
CA VAL A 3 -15.54 -13.55 10.18
C VAL A 3 -14.16 -14.04 9.74
N THR A 4 -13.09 -13.42 10.23
CA THR A 4 -11.71 -13.86 9.94
C THR A 4 -11.39 -15.21 10.58
N GLY A 5 -11.93 -15.50 11.77
CA GLY A 5 -11.81 -16.81 12.41
C GLY A 5 -12.58 -17.91 11.68
N ALA A 6 -13.79 -17.62 11.21
CA ALA A 6 -14.57 -18.55 10.40
C ALA A 6 -13.94 -18.80 9.02
N LEU A 7 -13.38 -17.75 8.39
CA LEU A 7 -12.61 -17.87 7.15
C LEU A 7 -11.33 -18.71 7.35
N TRP A 8 -10.65 -18.54 8.49
CA TRP A 8 -9.47 -19.35 8.81
C TRP A 8 -9.79 -20.84 8.95
N LEU A 9 -10.97 -21.19 9.46
CA LEU A 9 -11.41 -22.59 9.57
C LEU A 9 -11.88 -23.21 8.25
N THR A 10 -12.28 -22.38 7.27
CA THR A 10 -12.88 -22.85 6.01
C THR A 10 -11.91 -22.82 4.83
N ILE A 11 -10.87 -21.99 4.89
CA ILE A 11 -9.90 -21.84 3.79
C ILE A 11 -8.78 -22.88 3.96
N PRO A 12 -8.54 -23.74 2.94
CA PRO A 12 -7.41 -24.66 2.97
C PRO A 12 -6.08 -23.90 2.99
N GLU A 13 -5.06 -24.46 3.64
CA GLU A 13 -3.71 -23.86 3.69
C GLU A 13 -3.17 -23.56 2.28
N SER A 14 -2.40 -22.47 2.15
CA SER A 14 -1.84 -22.05 0.85
C SER A 14 -0.98 -23.16 0.23
N PRO A 15 -1.27 -23.61 -1.02
CA PRO A 15 -0.49 -24.64 -1.70
C PRO A 15 0.98 -24.27 -1.81
N ARG A 16 1.30 -22.99 -2.00
CA ARG A 16 2.68 -22.49 -2.07
C ARG A 16 3.42 -22.67 -0.74
N TRP A 17 2.75 -22.46 0.38
CA TRP A 17 3.35 -22.67 1.70
C TRP A 17 3.60 -24.16 1.96
N LEU A 18 2.63 -25.03 1.63
CA LEU A 18 2.78 -26.48 1.76
C LEU A 18 3.96 -27.02 0.94
N LEU A 19 4.16 -26.49 -0.27
CA LEU A 19 5.34 -26.81 -1.09
C LEU A 19 6.64 -26.36 -0.41
N SER A 20 6.69 -25.14 0.15
CA SER A 20 7.88 -24.61 0.84
C SER A 20 8.27 -25.35 2.12
N VAL A 21 7.33 -26.03 2.77
CA VAL A 21 7.57 -26.83 3.99
C VAL A 21 7.84 -28.32 3.63
N GLY A 22 7.83 -28.67 2.34
CA GLY A 22 8.05 -30.04 1.86
C GLY A 22 6.84 -30.98 2.01
N ARG A 23 5.64 -30.45 2.27
CA ARG A 23 4.39 -31.23 2.40
C ARG A 23 3.71 -31.42 1.03
N TYR A 24 4.39 -32.11 0.12
CA TYR A 24 3.98 -32.25 -1.27
C TYR A 24 2.62 -32.95 -1.46
N GLU A 25 2.31 -33.98 -0.67
CA GLU A 25 1.04 -34.72 -0.81
C GLU A 25 -0.20 -33.87 -0.47
N ARG A 26 -0.11 -33.04 0.57
CA ARG A 26 -1.20 -32.10 0.91
C ARG A 26 -1.34 -31.01 -0.13
N ALA A 27 -0.21 -30.49 -0.65
CA ALA A 27 -0.23 -29.52 -1.73
C ALA A 27 -0.87 -30.11 -3.00
N ARG A 28 -0.57 -31.38 -3.32
CA ARG A 28 -1.14 -32.12 -4.46
C ARG A 28 -2.66 -32.20 -4.36
N ALA A 29 -3.20 -32.65 -3.23
CA ALA A 29 -4.64 -32.76 -3.03
C ALA A 29 -5.40 -31.43 -3.22
N ILE A 30 -4.83 -30.33 -2.72
CA ILE A 30 -5.44 -28.99 -2.87
C ILE A 30 -5.33 -28.50 -4.32
N LEU A 31 -4.19 -28.71 -4.98
CA LEU A 31 -3.99 -28.34 -6.38
C LEU A 31 -4.89 -29.14 -7.33
N GLU A 32 -5.08 -30.44 -7.10
CA GLU A 32 -5.99 -31.28 -7.88
C GLU A 32 -7.43 -30.79 -7.77
N ASN A 33 -7.88 -30.45 -6.55
CA ASN A 33 -9.21 -29.87 -6.33
C ASN A 33 -9.34 -28.50 -7.02
N ALA A 34 -8.32 -27.65 -6.95
CA ALA A 34 -8.33 -26.34 -7.60
C ALA A 34 -8.33 -26.43 -9.13
N ILE A 35 -7.61 -27.39 -9.73
CA ILE A 35 -7.60 -27.63 -11.18
C ILE A 35 -8.96 -28.18 -11.64
N ARG A 36 -9.57 -29.10 -10.88
CA ARG A 36 -10.91 -29.62 -11.18
C ARG A 36 -11.98 -28.52 -11.13
N LEU A 37 -11.92 -27.64 -10.13
CA LEU A 37 -12.89 -26.56 -9.96
C LEU A 37 -12.75 -25.43 -11.00
N ASN A 38 -11.54 -25.16 -11.48
CA ASN A 38 -11.27 -24.09 -12.44
C ASN A 38 -11.14 -24.57 -13.90
N GLU A 39 -11.42 -25.84 -14.17
CA GLU A 39 -11.36 -26.48 -15.51
C GLU A 39 -10.08 -26.16 -16.30
N VAL A 40 -8.93 -26.09 -15.61
CA VAL A 40 -7.66 -25.72 -16.24
C VAL A 40 -7.17 -26.89 -17.10
N GLN A 41 -7.19 -26.73 -18.42
CA GLN A 41 -6.69 -27.73 -19.36
C GLN A 41 -5.17 -27.60 -19.56
N GLY A 42 -4.46 -28.73 -19.64
CA GLY A 42 -3.04 -28.79 -20.04
C GLY A 42 -2.01 -28.63 -18.93
N THR A 43 -2.40 -28.57 -17.64
CA THR A 43 -1.44 -28.48 -16.52
C THR A 43 -1.56 -29.68 -15.58
N THR A 44 -0.51 -30.51 -15.48
CA THR A 44 -0.47 -31.64 -14.54
C THR A 44 0.08 -31.19 -13.19
N VAL A 45 -0.50 -31.63 -12.07
CA VAL A 45 -0.03 -31.24 -10.73
C VAL A 45 1.45 -31.58 -10.50
N ASP A 46 1.91 -32.72 -11.01
CA ASP A 46 3.33 -33.10 -10.96
C ASP A 46 4.24 -32.09 -11.68
N SER A 47 3.79 -31.51 -12.79
CA SER A 47 4.55 -30.47 -13.51
C SER A 47 4.71 -29.17 -12.70
N ILE A 48 3.71 -28.83 -11.87
CA ILE A 48 3.75 -27.66 -10.99
C ILE A 48 4.72 -27.91 -9.84
N ILE A 49 4.68 -29.10 -9.25
CA ILE A 49 5.56 -29.51 -8.14
C ILE A 49 7.02 -29.58 -8.63
N ASP A 50 7.27 -30.17 -9.79
CA ASP A 50 8.62 -30.28 -10.37
C ASP A 50 9.18 -28.92 -10.79
N LYS A 51 8.34 -28.03 -11.28
CA LYS A 51 8.73 -26.63 -11.57
C LYS A 51 9.04 -25.89 -10.27
N TYR A 52 8.30 -26.13 -9.19
CA TYR A 52 8.59 -25.56 -7.88
C TYR A 52 9.93 -26.05 -7.33
N LYS A 53 10.18 -27.38 -7.33
CA LYS A 53 11.46 -27.96 -6.88
C LYS A 53 12.66 -27.44 -7.65
N ARG A 54 12.55 -27.34 -8.99
CA ARG A 54 13.62 -26.74 -9.82
C ARG A 54 13.86 -25.27 -9.49
N ASN A 55 12.80 -24.50 -9.24
CA ASN A 55 12.93 -23.11 -8.83
C ASN A 55 13.53 -22.97 -7.43
N GLU A 56 13.19 -23.87 -6.50
CA GLU A 56 13.72 -23.89 -5.14
C GLU A 56 15.20 -24.30 -5.10
N GLU A 57 15.62 -25.26 -5.93
CA GLU A 57 17.05 -25.59 -6.11
C GLU A 57 17.83 -24.40 -6.67
N GLN A 58 17.30 -23.72 -7.70
CA GLN A 58 17.89 -22.48 -8.21
C GLN A 58 17.88 -21.34 -7.17
N GLU A 59 16.91 -21.33 -6.26
CA GLU A 59 16.76 -20.31 -5.24
C GLU A 59 17.63 -20.58 -4.00
N ASN A 60 17.90 -21.83 -3.64
CA ASN A 60 18.89 -22.22 -2.63
C ASN A 60 20.33 -21.97 -3.10
N VAL A 61 20.58 -22.06 -4.42
CA VAL A 61 21.85 -21.65 -5.04
C VAL A 61 21.99 -20.12 -5.09
N ARG A 62 20.87 -19.37 -5.07
CA ARG A 62 20.86 -17.89 -5.02
C ARG A 62 20.84 -17.43 -3.55
N GLN A 63 21.63 -16.40 -3.23
CA GLN A 63 21.79 -15.93 -1.83
C GLN A 63 20.46 -15.57 -1.15
N LYS A 64 20.31 -15.94 0.14
CA LYS A 64 19.21 -15.50 1.01
C LYS A 64 19.09 -13.97 0.98
N LEU A 65 17.89 -13.48 0.68
CA LEU A 65 17.61 -12.05 0.64
C LEU A 65 17.59 -11.44 2.04
N THR A 66 18.49 -10.51 2.31
CA THR A 66 18.50 -9.70 3.54
C THR A 66 18.04 -8.27 3.25
N ILE A 67 17.50 -7.57 4.25
CA ILE A 67 17.07 -6.15 4.16
C ILE A 67 18.19 -5.26 3.60
N ALA A 68 19.46 -5.57 3.90
CA ALA A 68 20.61 -4.86 3.35
C ALA A 68 20.63 -4.86 1.80
N HIS A 69 20.09 -5.89 1.13
CA HIS A 69 20.01 -5.94 -0.33
C HIS A 69 19.04 -4.92 -0.94
N LEU A 70 18.11 -4.39 -0.14
CA LEU A 70 17.22 -3.30 -0.55
C LEU A 70 17.98 -1.98 -0.74
N PHE A 71 19.07 -1.80 0.02
CA PHE A 71 19.89 -0.58 0.01
C PHE A 71 21.14 -0.67 -0.87
N LYS A 72 21.53 -1.88 -1.33
CA LYS A 72 22.73 -2.06 -2.17
C LYS A 72 22.70 -1.26 -3.48
N PRO A 73 21.62 -1.30 -4.29
CA PRO A 73 21.52 -0.48 -5.49
C PRO A 73 21.07 0.93 -5.09
N ILE A 74 21.86 1.97 -5.41
CA ILE A 74 21.53 3.37 -5.09
C ILE A 74 20.12 3.78 -5.56
N GLN A 75 19.70 3.25 -6.70
CA GLN A 75 18.38 3.49 -7.28
C GLN A 75 17.25 2.86 -6.46
N LEU A 76 17.44 1.62 -6.00
CA LEU A 76 16.48 0.92 -5.15
C LEU A 76 16.44 1.53 -3.75
N CYS A 77 17.59 1.97 -3.24
CA CYS A 77 17.69 2.73 -2.00
C CYS A 77 16.85 4.01 -2.07
N ARG A 78 16.98 4.81 -3.14
CA ARG A 78 16.16 6.01 -3.34
C ARG A 78 14.66 5.70 -3.32
N ILE A 79 14.23 4.70 -4.09
CA ILE A 79 12.82 4.26 -4.11
C ILE A 79 12.35 3.82 -2.72
N THR A 80 13.17 3.02 -2.03
CA THR A 80 12.87 2.52 -0.68
C THR A 80 12.72 3.65 0.31
N VAL A 81 13.67 4.58 0.35
CA VAL A 81 13.60 5.74 1.24
C VAL A 81 12.37 6.59 0.94
N THR A 82 12.08 6.86 -0.33
CA THR A 82 10.89 7.65 -0.71
C THR A 82 9.59 6.96 -0.30
N ILE A 83 9.45 5.64 -0.54
CA ILE A 83 8.27 4.86 -0.11
C ILE A 83 8.14 4.84 1.41
N CYS A 84 9.25 4.67 2.14
CA CYS A 84 9.26 4.69 3.59
C CYS A 84 8.77 6.06 4.11
N MET A 85 9.29 7.16 3.55
CA MET A 85 8.86 8.51 3.92
C MET A 85 7.36 8.74 3.65
N ILE A 86 6.87 8.33 2.47
CA ILE A 86 5.44 8.40 2.14
C ILE A 86 4.63 7.56 3.13
N SER A 87 5.04 6.32 3.40
CA SER A 87 4.31 5.41 4.29
C SER A 87 4.25 5.92 5.73
N THR A 88 5.34 6.51 6.23
CA THR A 88 5.39 7.19 7.53
C THR A 88 4.47 8.42 7.57
N GLY A 89 4.47 9.23 6.51
CA GLY A 89 3.55 10.38 6.39
C GLY A 89 2.08 9.95 6.38
N CYS A 90 1.73 8.92 5.59
CA CYS A 90 0.38 8.36 5.58
C CYS A 90 -0.04 7.84 6.96
N ALA A 91 0.85 7.11 7.67
CA ALA A 91 0.62 6.64 9.04
C ALA A 91 0.26 7.78 9.97
N MET A 92 1.10 8.80 9.97
CA MET A 92 0.92 9.97 10.82
C MET A 92 -0.41 10.69 10.53
N LEU A 93 -0.73 10.93 9.25
CA LEU A 93 -1.98 11.57 8.82
C LEU A 93 -3.23 10.76 9.22
N TYR A 94 -3.19 9.43 9.03
CA TYR A 94 -4.30 8.55 9.37
C TYR A 94 -4.63 8.61 10.87
N TYR A 95 -3.61 8.50 11.72
CA TYR A 95 -3.79 8.56 13.16
C TYR A 95 -4.18 9.97 13.62
N ASN A 96 -3.60 11.03 13.03
CA ASN A 96 -3.99 12.42 13.32
C ASN A 96 -5.46 12.70 13.00
N ALA A 97 -5.93 12.28 11.82
CA ALA A 97 -7.34 12.41 11.44
C ALA A 97 -8.26 11.68 12.42
N THR A 98 -7.86 10.47 12.84
CA THR A 98 -8.61 9.63 13.77
C THR A 98 -8.66 10.21 15.19
N TYR A 99 -7.57 10.82 15.68
CA TYR A 99 -7.59 11.51 16.97
C TYR A 99 -8.38 12.81 16.92
N SER A 100 -8.31 13.53 15.81
CA SER A 100 -9.02 14.80 15.68
C SER A 100 -10.54 14.60 15.58
N SER A 101 -11.02 13.49 14.98
CA SER A 101 -12.46 13.20 14.91
C SER A 101 -13.15 13.11 16.27
N ILE A 102 -12.41 12.78 17.34
CA ILE A 102 -12.93 12.72 18.71
C ILE A 102 -13.22 14.13 19.24
N LYS A 103 -12.48 15.15 18.79
CA LYS A 103 -12.56 16.54 19.30
C LYS A 103 -13.53 17.44 18.54
N LEU A 104 -14.03 17.00 17.39
CA LEU A 104 -14.73 17.88 16.43
C LEU A 104 -16.25 17.92 16.59
N GLY A 105 -16.87 16.95 17.25
CA GLY A 105 -18.33 16.91 17.37
C GLY A 105 -18.83 16.92 18.80
N ASP A 106 -20.12 17.22 18.92
CA ASP A 106 -20.82 17.42 20.19
C ASP A 106 -20.81 16.15 21.06
N ASN A 107 -20.86 14.98 20.42
CA ASN A 107 -20.61 13.70 21.04
C ASN A 107 -19.36 13.02 20.41
N PRO A 108 -18.31 12.72 21.20
CA PRO A 108 -17.08 12.13 20.68
C PRO A 108 -17.30 10.71 20.10
N TYR A 109 -18.21 9.93 20.68
CA TYR A 109 -18.50 8.56 20.22
C TYR A 109 -19.22 8.56 18.87
N LEU A 110 -20.18 9.46 18.69
CA LEU A 110 -20.93 9.57 17.44
C LEU A 110 -20.02 10.06 16.30
N SER A 111 -19.21 11.07 16.58
CA SER A 111 -18.26 11.62 15.59
C SER A 111 -17.25 10.58 15.14
N PHE A 112 -16.67 9.84 16.09
CA PHE A 112 -15.78 8.73 15.79
C PHE A 112 -16.48 7.61 15.02
N ALA A 113 -17.71 7.25 15.39
CA ALA A 113 -18.50 6.23 14.68
C ALA A 113 -18.79 6.62 13.23
N ILE A 114 -19.13 7.89 12.97
CA ILE A 114 -19.36 8.39 11.60
C ILE A 114 -18.06 8.34 10.79
N VAL A 115 -16.95 8.80 11.37
CA VAL A 115 -15.64 8.78 10.70
C VAL A 115 -15.17 7.35 10.42
N ALA A 116 -15.40 6.42 11.33
CA ALA A 116 -15.10 5.00 11.14
C ALA A 116 -16.03 4.35 10.10
N ALA A 117 -17.32 4.68 10.11
CA ALA A 117 -18.27 4.20 9.11
C ALA A 117 -17.93 4.68 7.69
N MET A 118 -17.30 5.86 7.56
CA MET A 118 -16.82 6.40 6.30
C MET A 118 -15.59 5.68 5.72
N GLU A 119 -14.92 4.80 6.48
CA GLU A 119 -13.82 3.97 5.95
C GLU A 119 -14.32 2.91 4.95
N TYR A 120 -15.53 2.37 5.16
CA TYR A 120 -16.09 1.39 4.22
C TYR A 120 -16.35 1.96 2.82
N PRO A 121 -17.04 3.11 2.64
CA PRO A 121 -17.22 3.70 1.33
C PRO A 121 -15.90 4.23 0.75
N SER A 122 -14.94 4.67 1.57
CA SER A 122 -13.62 5.09 1.07
C SER A 122 -12.90 3.93 0.37
N LEU A 123 -12.93 2.73 0.96
CA LEU A 123 -12.37 1.53 0.36
C LEU A 123 -13.03 1.16 -0.99
N LEU A 124 -14.35 1.30 -1.11
CA LEU A 124 -15.05 1.06 -2.37
C LEU A 124 -14.70 2.11 -3.43
N ALA A 125 -14.59 3.38 -3.04
CA ALA A 125 -14.23 4.48 -3.92
C ALA A 125 -12.78 4.39 -4.45
N VAL A 126 -11.89 3.74 -3.70
CA VAL A 126 -10.49 3.53 -4.09
C VAL A 126 -10.33 2.57 -5.27
N ILE A 127 -11.21 1.58 -5.41
CA ILE A 127 -11.13 0.56 -6.47
C ILE A 127 -11.07 1.19 -7.87
N PRO A 128 -12.00 2.07 -8.28
CA PRO A 128 -11.94 2.72 -9.59
C PRO A 128 -10.72 3.63 -9.73
N ILE A 129 -10.29 4.30 -8.65
CA ILE A 129 -9.09 5.15 -8.66
C ILE A 129 -7.85 4.32 -9.02
N ILE A 130 -7.68 3.16 -8.37
CA ILE A 130 -6.53 2.28 -8.64
C ILE A 130 -6.59 1.70 -10.06
N LYS A 131 -7.79 1.42 -10.59
CA LYS A 131 -7.98 0.77 -11.88
C LYS A 131 -7.84 1.72 -13.08
N TYR A 132 -8.32 2.95 -12.98
CA TYR A 132 -8.45 3.85 -14.14
C TYR A 132 -7.53 5.08 -14.08
N VAL A 133 -6.97 5.42 -12.92
CA VAL A 133 -6.18 6.66 -12.74
C VAL A 133 -4.69 6.34 -12.64
N ARG A 134 -3.88 7.15 -13.33
CA ARG A 134 -2.41 7.14 -13.20
C ARG A 134 -2.02 7.37 -11.74
N ARG A 135 -0.97 6.70 -11.27
CA ARG A 135 -0.56 6.69 -9.86
C ARG A 135 -0.20 8.09 -9.39
N ARG A 136 0.64 8.83 -10.13
CA ARG A 136 1.00 10.21 -9.76
C ARG A 136 -0.22 11.12 -9.62
N THR A 137 -1.16 11.04 -10.58
CA THR A 137 -2.40 11.82 -10.53
C THR A 137 -3.28 11.42 -9.36
N ALA A 138 -3.37 10.12 -9.04
CA ALA A 138 -4.12 9.63 -7.89
C ALA A 138 -3.57 10.17 -6.56
N TYR A 139 -2.23 10.23 -6.39
CA TYR A 139 -1.62 10.85 -5.20
C TYR A 139 -1.93 12.35 -5.11
N VAL A 140 -1.75 13.09 -6.21
CA VAL A 140 -2.02 14.54 -6.24
C VAL A 140 -3.47 14.83 -5.89
N LEU A 141 -4.42 14.07 -6.44
CA LEU A 141 -5.84 14.24 -6.14
C LEU A 141 -6.15 13.86 -4.68
N ALA A 142 -5.69 12.70 -4.22
CA ALA A 142 -6.02 12.19 -2.89
C ALA A 142 -5.45 13.08 -1.76
N PHE A 143 -4.15 13.38 -1.81
CA PHE A 143 -3.50 14.24 -0.82
C PHE A 143 -3.82 15.72 -1.02
N GLY A 144 -4.11 16.15 -2.26
CA GLY A 144 -4.57 17.51 -2.55
C GLY A 144 -5.93 17.81 -1.93
N ILE A 145 -6.91 16.90 -2.12
CA ILE A 145 -8.22 17.00 -1.46
C ILE A 145 -8.03 17.00 0.07
N SER A 146 -7.18 16.10 0.59
CA SER A 146 -6.93 16.04 2.03
C SER A 146 -6.31 17.34 2.60
N ALA A 147 -5.35 17.94 1.89
CA ALA A 147 -4.74 19.21 2.27
C ALA A 147 -5.75 20.37 2.22
N ILE A 148 -6.56 20.47 1.16
CA ILE A 148 -7.59 21.51 1.01
C ILE A 148 -8.63 21.39 2.13
N CYS A 149 -9.13 20.18 2.39
CA CYS A 149 -10.09 19.95 3.46
C CYS A 149 -9.50 20.25 4.84
N SER A 150 -8.23 19.87 5.08
CA SER A 150 -7.55 20.16 6.36
C SER A 150 -7.30 21.66 6.56
N ALA A 151 -6.97 22.40 5.50
CA ALA A 151 -6.87 23.85 5.55
C ALA A 151 -8.25 24.51 5.76
N GLY A 152 -9.30 23.97 5.15
CA GLY A 152 -10.68 24.41 5.37
C GLY A 152 -11.10 24.31 6.83
N ILE A 153 -10.70 23.24 7.54
CA ILE A 153 -10.99 23.08 8.98
C ILE A 153 -10.35 24.20 9.82
N ILE A 154 -9.20 24.76 9.41
CA ILE A 154 -8.55 25.87 10.13
C ILE A 154 -9.38 27.15 10.01
N LEU A 155 -10.00 27.39 8.86
CA LEU A 155 -10.76 28.60 8.56
C LEU A 155 -12.18 28.57 9.14
N VAL A 156 -12.76 27.38 9.33
CA VAL A 156 -14.14 27.21 9.79
C VAL A 156 -14.25 27.37 11.31
N PRO A 157 -15.12 28.26 11.82
CA PRO A 157 -15.32 28.44 13.25
C PRO A 157 -15.89 27.18 13.91
N LYS A 158 -15.53 26.97 15.19
CA LYS A 158 -15.89 25.77 15.97
C LYS A 158 -17.40 25.58 16.18
N GLU A 159 -18.19 26.64 16.01
CA GLU A 159 -19.65 26.62 16.11
C GLU A 159 -20.30 25.74 15.03
N LEU A 160 -19.65 25.59 13.88
CA LEU A 160 -20.13 24.79 12.74
C LEU A 160 -19.54 23.37 12.76
N TRP A 161 -19.79 22.63 13.85
CA TRP A 161 -19.22 21.30 14.07
C TRP A 161 -19.57 20.29 12.97
N VAL A 162 -20.76 20.37 12.37
CA VAL A 162 -21.18 19.52 11.25
C VAL A 162 -20.29 19.73 10.03
N LEU A 163 -20.00 20.99 9.69
CA LEU A 163 -19.14 21.33 8.56
C LEU A 163 -17.70 20.86 8.81
N GLN A 164 -17.20 21.03 10.04
CA GLN A 164 -15.89 20.54 10.43
C GLN A 164 -15.80 19.01 10.34
N LEU A 165 -16.86 18.29 10.74
CA LEU A 165 -16.94 16.84 10.63
C LEU A 165 -16.96 16.38 9.16
N CYS A 166 -17.73 17.04 8.30
CA CYS A 166 -17.75 16.75 6.85
C CYS A 166 -16.37 16.98 6.20
N LEU A 167 -15.66 18.05 6.57
CA LEU A 167 -14.32 18.31 6.06
C LEU A 167 -13.31 17.29 6.60
N ALA A 168 -13.45 16.86 7.86
CA ALA A 168 -12.58 15.85 8.46
C ALA A 168 -12.79 14.45 7.87
N THR A 169 -14.03 14.08 7.54
CA THR A 169 -14.30 12.81 6.85
C THR A 169 -13.79 12.86 5.42
N ALA A 170 -13.99 13.98 4.69
CA ALA A 170 -13.45 14.16 3.35
C ALA A 170 -11.92 14.09 3.33
N SER A 171 -11.24 14.71 4.30
CA SER A 171 -9.77 14.64 4.39
C SER A 171 -9.27 13.23 4.69
N LYS A 172 -9.97 12.48 5.55
CA LYS A 172 -9.65 11.09 5.86
C LYS A 172 -9.84 10.17 4.64
N VAL A 173 -10.92 10.33 3.88
CA VAL A 173 -11.14 9.59 2.63
C VAL A 173 -9.98 9.80 1.64
N GLY A 174 -9.48 11.03 1.54
CA GLY A 174 -8.28 11.34 0.75
C GLY A 174 -7.02 10.61 1.25
N ILE A 175 -6.80 10.60 2.57
CA ILE A 175 -5.65 9.91 3.19
C ILE A 175 -5.73 8.40 2.95
N ASP A 176 -6.89 7.79 3.20
CA ASP A 176 -7.13 6.35 3.00
C ASP A 176 -6.91 5.96 1.53
N SER A 177 -7.37 6.81 0.61
CA SER A 177 -7.16 6.60 -0.83
C SER A 177 -5.69 6.64 -1.21
N GLY A 178 -4.96 7.64 -0.74
CA GLY A 178 -3.52 7.76 -0.95
C GLY A 178 -2.74 6.58 -0.35
N TRP A 179 -3.17 6.10 0.83
CA TRP A 179 -2.57 4.91 1.45
C TRP A 179 -2.75 3.67 0.60
N ALA A 180 -3.96 3.42 0.10
CA ALA A 180 -4.25 2.25 -0.71
C ALA A 180 -3.45 2.25 -2.01
N VAL A 181 -3.36 3.41 -2.68
CA VAL A 181 -2.51 3.58 -3.87
C VAL A 181 -1.04 3.30 -3.52
N ASN A 182 -0.55 3.77 -2.38
CA ASN A 182 0.80 3.47 -1.90
C ASN A 182 1.04 1.97 -1.71
N GLY A 183 0.10 1.27 -1.06
CA GLY A 183 0.19 -0.18 -0.86
C GLY A 183 0.34 -0.94 -2.18
N VAL A 184 -0.42 -0.55 -3.20
CA VAL A 184 -0.31 -1.14 -4.55
C VAL A 184 1.00 -0.74 -5.23
N GLN A 185 1.38 0.53 -5.17
CA GLN A 185 2.60 1.02 -5.83
C GLN A 185 3.88 0.38 -5.24
N VAL A 186 3.92 0.09 -3.92
CA VAL A 186 5.01 -0.70 -3.33
C VAL A 186 5.10 -2.05 -4.05
N SER A 187 3.98 -2.74 -4.26
CA SER A 187 4.01 -4.03 -4.96
C SER A 187 4.47 -3.95 -6.42
N GLU A 188 4.18 -2.83 -7.12
CA GLU A 188 4.55 -2.62 -8.52
C GLU A 188 6.02 -2.20 -8.72
N LEU A 189 6.63 -1.59 -7.70
CA LEU A 189 8.02 -1.09 -7.76
C LEU A 189 9.06 -2.16 -7.45
N TYR A 190 8.72 -3.12 -6.59
CA TYR A 190 9.65 -4.17 -6.17
C TYR A 190 9.44 -5.47 -6.98
N PRO A 191 10.56 -6.15 -7.32
CA PRO A 191 10.49 -7.42 -8.00
C PRO A 191 9.94 -8.48 -7.06
N THR A 192 9.33 -9.51 -7.64
CA THR A 192 8.53 -10.53 -6.92
C THR A 192 9.27 -11.11 -5.70
N ARG A 193 10.60 -11.31 -5.77
CA ARG A 193 11.42 -11.83 -4.67
C ARG A 193 11.65 -10.85 -3.51
N MET A 194 11.69 -9.55 -3.78
CA MET A 194 11.94 -8.51 -2.77
C MET A 194 10.66 -7.84 -2.26
N ARG A 195 9.54 -8.05 -2.96
CA ARG A 195 8.27 -7.40 -2.69
C ARG A 195 7.81 -7.58 -1.25
N THR A 196 7.75 -8.82 -0.76
CA THR A 196 7.29 -9.10 0.61
C THR A 196 8.20 -8.45 1.65
N LEU A 197 9.52 -8.48 1.43
CA LEU A 197 10.51 -7.86 2.31
C LEU A 197 10.35 -6.34 2.35
N ALA A 198 10.17 -5.71 1.17
CA ALA A 198 10.01 -4.28 1.05
C ALA A 198 8.69 -3.78 1.65
N VAL A 199 7.59 -4.49 1.42
CA VAL A 199 6.28 -4.20 2.02
C VAL A 199 6.38 -4.31 3.54
N GLY A 200 6.98 -5.38 4.06
CA GLY A 200 7.19 -5.57 5.49
C GLY A 200 8.05 -4.46 6.09
N PHE A 201 9.17 -4.11 5.46
CA PHE A 201 10.05 -3.05 5.92
C PHE A 201 9.36 -1.67 5.92
N ALA A 202 8.66 -1.32 4.83
CA ALA A 202 7.90 -0.07 4.74
C ALA A 202 6.79 0.01 5.79
N ALA A 203 6.10 -1.11 6.07
CA ALA A 203 5.09 -1.19 7.12
C ALA A 203 5.68 -1.03 8.53
N THR A 204 6.88 -1.54 8.79
CA THR A 204 7.56 -1.34 10.08
C THR A 204 7.97 0.12 10.24
N VAL A 205 8.53 0.75 9.21
CA VAL A 205 8.95 2.16 9.23
C VAL A 205 7.73 3.10 9.33
N SER A 206 6.58 2.72 8.77
CA SER A 206 5.36 3.53 8.90
C SER A 206 4.88 3.66 10.34
N ARG A 207 5.20 2.68 11.21
CA ARG A 207 4.88 2.76 12.65
C ARG A 207 5.54 3.92 13.37
N ILE A 208 6.67 4.41 12.88
CA ILE A 208 7.29 5.63 13.42
C ILE A 208 6.32 6.82 13.31
N GLY A 209 5.58 6.92 12.19
CA GLY A 209 4.59 7.98 11.98
C GLY A 209 3.39 7.83 12.91
N ALA A 210 2.97 6.59 13.17
CA ALA A 210 1.93 6.29 14.15
C ALA A 210 2.32 6.71 15.58
N ILE A 211 3.58 6.46 15.96
CA ILE A 211 4.12 6.85 17.27
C ILE A 211 4.21 8.37 17.38
N LEU A 212 4.57 9.08 16.30
CA LEU A 212 4.70 10.54 16.28
C LEU A 212 3.35 11.29 16.27
N SER A 213 2.28 10.65 15.78
CA SER A 213 0.94 11.23 15.69
C SER A 213 0.41 11.84 17.01
N PRO A 214 0.35 11.13 18.15
CA PRO A 214 -0.16 11.72 19.40
C PRO A 214 0.64 12.94 19.85
N PHE A 215 1.96 12.95 19.68
CA PHE A 215 2.81 14.09 20.04
C PHE A 215 2.47 15.35 19.23
N THR A 216 2.07 15.21 17.96
CA THR A 216 1.62 16.38 17.19
C THR A 216 0.30 16.97 17.69
N ASN A 217 -0.58 16.12 18.21
CA ASN A 217 -1.81 16.59 18.85
C ASN A 217 -1.54 17.28 20.18
N GLU A 218 -0.58 16.79 20.97
CA GLU A 218 -0.13 17.44 22.20
C GLU A 218 0.54 18.79 21.93
N LEU A 219 1.37 18.87 20.88
CA LEU A 219 1.99 20.13 20.47
C LEU A 219 0.94 21.20 20.11
N GLY A 220 -0.18 20.80 19.51
CA GLY A 220 -1.33 21.68 19.26
C GLY A 220 -2.09 22.11 20.51
N ALA A 221 -2.04 21.32 21.59
CA ALA A 221 -2.60 21.72 22.88
C ALA A 221 -1.70 22.73 23.61
N LEU A 222 -0.38 22.65 23.42
CA LEU A 222 0.60 23.56 24.04
C LEU A 222 0.77 24.89 23.31
N LEU A 223 0.74 24.88 21.97
CA LEU A 223 0.94 26.08 21.15
C LEU A 223 -0.40 26.71 20.74
N TYR A 224 -1.04 26.14 19.71
CA TYR A 224 -2.32 26.61 19.18
C TYR A 224 -3.09 25.47 18.51
N SER A 225 -4.43 25.50 18.57
CA SER A 225 -5.29 24.44 18.01
C SER A 225 -5.18 24.25 16.49
N TRP A 226 -4.65 25.24 15.75
CA TRP A 226 -4.47 25.14 14.30
C TRP A 226 -3.18 24.43 13.87
N VAL A 227 -2.20 24.28 14.78
CA VAL A 227 -0.87 23.71 14.48
C VAL A 227 -0.94 22.28 13.95
N PRO A 228 -1.70 21.34 14.56
CA PRO A 228 -1.77 19.97 14.06
C PRO A 228 -2.32 19.90 12.63
N ARG A 229 -3.29 20.76 12.31
CA ARG A 229 -3.90 20.83 10.97
C ARG A 229 -2.96 21.42 9.93
N ALA A 230 -2.19 22.43 10.29
CA ALA A 230 -1.16 22.97 9.41
C ALA A 230 -0.05 21.94 9.15
N LEU A 231 0.33 21.15 10.17
CA LEU A 231 1.27 20.04 10.02
C LEU A 231 0.73 18.96 9.08
N ASP A 232 -0.55 18.57 9.23
CA ASP A 232 -1.20 17.62 8.31
C ASP A 232 -1.13 18.13 6.85
N CYS A 233 -1.40 19.42 6.62
CA CYS A 233 -1.28 20.04 5.29
C CYS A 233 0.16 19.99 4.75
N ALA A 234 1.14 20.32 5.58
CA ALA A 234 2.55 20.29 5.18
C ALA A 234 3.00 18.87 4.81
N ILE A 235 2.58 17.86 5.58
CA ILE A 235 2.89 16.45 5.30
C ILE A 235 2.25 16.02 3.97
N CYS A 236 1.00 16.39 3.70
CA CYS A 236 0.35 16.12 2.40
C CYS A 236 1.15 16.71 1.23
N VAL A 237 1.62 17.95 1.34
CA VAL A 237 2.44 18.60 0.30
C VAL A 237 3.77 17.87 0.10
N VAL A 238 4.45 17.48 1.18
CA VAL A 238 5.69 16.70 1.10
C VAL A 238 5.46 15.35 0.41
N ILE A 239 4.36 14.64 0.75
CA ILE A 239 4.01 13.38 0.09
C ILE A 239 3.79 13.57 -1.42
N ILE A 240 3.10 14.64 -1.82
CA ILE A 240 2.88 14.96 -3.23
C ILE A 240 4.22 15.19 -3.95
N LEU A 241 5.12 15.98 -3.38
CA LEU A 241 6.45 16.25 -3.95
C LEU A 241 7.30 14.97 -4.06
N LEU A 242 7.26 14.11 -3.04
CA LEU A 242 7.93 12.83 -3.06
C LEU A 242 7.35 11.92 -4.16
N CYS A 243 6.02 11.87 -4.32
CA CYS A 243 5.36 11.08 -5.36
C CYS A 243 5.77 11.50 -6.78
N LEU A 244 5.96 12.80 -7.04
CA LEU A 244 6.46 13.28 -8.34
C LEU A 244 7.85 12.72 -8.67
N SER A 245 8.64 12.41 -7.65
CA SER A 245 9.97 11.81 -7.80
C SER A 245 9.93 10.30 -8.09
N LEU A 246 8.81 9.62 -7.83
CA LEU A 246 8.65 8.19 -8.12
C LEU A 246 8.31 7.96 -9.60
N PRO A 247 8.84 6.90 -10.23
CA PRO A 247 8.47 6.53 -11.60
C PRO A 247 7.00 6.10 -11.67
N GLU A 248 6.35 6.39 -12.79
CA GLU A 248 4.95 6.00 -13.03
C GLU A 248 4.83 4.47 -13.18
N THR A 249 3.84 3.87 -12.52
CA THR A 249 3.64 2.41 -12.52
C THR A 249 2.33 1.94 -13.15
N PHE A 250 1.49 2.87 -13.60
CA PHE A 250 0.21 2.55 -14.22
C PHE A 250 0.37 1.77 -15.53
N ASN A 251 -0.20 0.55 -15.57
CA ASN A 251 -0.28 -0.33 -16.73
C ASN A 251 1.08 -0.75 -17.33
N VAL A 252 2.12 -0.81 -16.49
CA VAL A 252 3.46 -1.28 -16.87
C VAL A 252 3.66 -2.70 -16.33
N GLU A 253 4.33 -3.55 -17.10
CA GLU A 253 4.68 -4.91 -16.67
C GLU A 253 5.52 -4.88 -15.38
N LEU A 254 5.28 -5.85 -14.50
CA LEU A 254 5.99 -5.93 -13.23
C LEU A 254 7.45 -6.31 -13.46
N PRO A 255 8.41 -5.66 -12.79
CA PRO A 255 9.81 -6.01 -12.94
C PRO A 255 10.05 -7.40 -12.34
N ASP A 256 10.46 -8.37 -13.15
CA ASP A 256 10.82 -9.69 -12.65
C ASP A 256 12.26 -9.71 -12.12
N THR A 257 13.12 -8.81 -12.63
CA THR A 257 14.52 -8.72 -12.24
C THR A 257 14.94 -7.33 -11.79
N LEU A 258 16.06 -7.28 -11.08
CA LEU A 258 16.67 -6.05 -10.61
C LEU A 258 17.25 -5.20 -11.77
N ALA A 259 17.50 -5.82 -12.92
CA ALA A 259 17.94 -5.14 -14.15
C ALA A 259 16.81 -4.31 -14.77
N ASP A 260 15.58 -4.82 -14.74
CA ASP A 260 14.39 -4.15 -15.29
C ASP A 260 14.10 -2.83 -14.56
N ILE A 261 14.37 -2.79 -13.25
CA ILE A 261 14.26 -1.58 -12.43
C ILE A 261 15.28 -0.52 -12.88
N LYS A 262 16.50 -0.92 -13.25
CA LYS A 262 17.54 0.01 -13.73
C LYS A 262 17.19 0.62 -15.08
N LEU A 263 16.63 -0.18 -15.99
CA LEU A 263 16.16 0.27 -17.30
C LEU A 263 14.98 1.24 -17.16
N ARG A 264 14.05 0.93 -16.25
CA ARG A 264 12.88 1.77 -15.95
C ARG A 264 13.24 3.17 -15.44
N ILE A 265 14.30 3.30 -14.64
CA ILE A 265 14.74 4.59 -14.09
C ILE A 265 15.55 5.40 -15.10
N ARG A 266 16.20 4.74 -16.08
CA ARG A 266 16.98 5.42 -17.13
C ARG A 266 16.13 5.95 -18.30
N GLY A 267 14.82 5.66 -18.35
CA GLY A 267 13.92 6.17 -19.39
C GLY A 267 14.14 5.56 -20.78
N THR A 268 14.88 4.46 -20.89
CA THR A 268 15.05 3.75 -22.16
C THR A 268 13.83 2.87 -22.41
N ASN A 269 12.83 3.42 -23.10
CA ASN A 269 11.73 2.68 -23.71
C ASN A 269 12.25 1.85 -24.91
N ASN A 270 13.08 0.84 -24.67
CA ASN A 270 13.22 -0.23 -25.64
C ASN A 270 12.47 -1.45 -25.10
N PRO A 271 11.39 -1.90 -25.76
CA PRO A 271 10.81 -3.19 -25.42
C PRO A 271 11.87 -4.28 -25.64
N PRO A 272 11.94 -5.31 -24.78
CA PRO A 272 12.77 -6.48 -25.06
C PRO A 272 12.30 -7.14 -26.37
N PRO A 273 13.22 -7.64 -27.21
CA PRO A 273 12.92 -8.16 -28.55
C PRO A 273 12.31 -9.58 -28.53
N GLU A 274 11.29 -9.85 -27.71
CA GLU A 274 10.70 -11.20 -27.60
C GLU A 274 9.17 -11.28 -27.69
N THR A 275 8.43 -10.18 -27.82
CA THR A 275 6.95 -10.25 -27.88
C THR A 275 6.35 -10.39 -29.29
N GLU A 276 7.16 -10.44 -30.36
CA GLU A 276 6.65 -10.56 -31.73
C GLU A 276 6.36 -12.01 -32.19
N ASN A 277 6.77 -13.03 -31.42
CA ASN A 277 6.66 -14.44 -31.83
C ASN A 277 5.48 -15.23 -31.22
N LEU A 278 4.60 -14.61 -30.43
CA LEU A 278 3.45 -15.31 -29.80
C LEU A 278 2.07 -14.84 -30.29
N ARG A 279 2.01 -14.16 -31.44
CA ARG A 279 0.75 -13.93 -32.18
C ARG A 279 0.85 -14.49 -33.59
N LYS A 280 0.80 -15.81 -33.69
CA LYS A 280 0.26 -16.55 -34.84
C LYS A 280 -0.60 -17.69 -34.32
#